data_AF-A0A6J5DIF8-F1
#
_entry.id   AF-A0A6J5DIF8-F1
#
_cell.length_a   1.000
_cell.length_b   1.000
_cell.length_c   1.000
_cell.angle_alpha   90.00
_cell.angle_beta   90.00
_cell.angle_gamma   90.00
#
_symmetry.space_group_name_H-M   'P 1'
#
loop_
_entity.id
_entity.type
_entity.pdbx_description
1 polymer ?
#
loop_
_entity_poly.entity_id
_entity_poly.type
_entity_poly.pdbx_seq_one_letter_code
_entity_poly.pdbx_strand_id
1 'polypeptide(L)'
;MAIREHVARLGTVDGQRAARKLFPDVAKPTWDGWCRLVRLDAGPRGDLAETAFASAAGAGIPAHTPSIPLVAMRSFGFDQRIAMMDAGAAALFDAAWPVDPATGRRSRVKNPMLLKYAMAAMASTSAVVVRYEEAAWNTERVRDQYQEIGRVLGDVLAEAEDKELAGRLIAKLREADERFRNRERYMFNRTETEDAN
;
A
#
# COMPACT_ATOMS: atom_id res chain seq x y z
N MET A 1 -5.52 5.99 26.14
CA MET A 1 -4.61 5.19 26.97
C MET A 1 -5.34 4.10 27.74
N ALA A 2 -6.34 4.41 28.57
CA ALA A 2 -7.02 3.44 29.44
C ALA A 2 -7.54 2.15 28.77
N ILE A 3 -8.12 2.22 27.56
CA ILE A 3 -8.60 1.01 26.84
C ILE A 3 -7.43 0.07 26.51
N ARG A 4 -6.27 0.61 26.11
CA ARG A 4 -5.09 -0.19 25.74
C ARG A 4 -4.51 -0.90 26.96
N GLU A 5 -4.35 -0.18 28.07
CA GLU A 5 -3.83 -0.73 29.33
C GLU A 5 -4.72 -1.86 29.87
N HIS A 6 -6.04 -1.69 29.81
CA HIS A 6 -6.96 -2.74 30.22
C HIS A 6 -6.94 -3.95 29.28
N VAL A 7 -6.84 -3.74 27.96
CA VAL A 7 -6.73 -4.84 26.97
C VAL A 7 -5.41 -5.60 27.10
N ALA A 8 -4.29 -4.91 27.32
CA ALA A 8 -2.99 -5.55 27.53
C ALA A 8 -2.96 -6.41 28.82
N ARG A 9 -3.67 -5.98 29.86
CA ARG A 9 -3.68 -6.67 31.16
C ARG A 9 -4.71 -7.80 31.28
N LEU A 10 -5.88 -7.65 30.66
CA LEU A 10 -7.03 -8.55 30.86
C LEU A 10 -7.45 -9.29 29.57
N GLY A 11 -6.75 -9.09 28.46
CA GLY A 11 -7.15 -9.61 27.16
C GLY A 11 -8.23 -8.75 26.49
N THR A 12 -8.50 -9.02 25.21
CA THR A 12 -9.32 -8.13 24.36
C THR A 12 -10.76 -7.98 24.83
N VAL A 13 -11.41 -9.06 25.26
CA VAL A 13 -12.83 -9.05 25.62
C VAL A 13 -13.03 -8.44 27.00
N ASP A 14 -12.33 -8.94 28.01
CA ASP A 14 -12.48 -8.46 29.39
C ASP A 14 -11.84 -7.09 29.62
N GLY A 15 -10.77 -6.76 28.89
CA GLY A 15 -10.16 -5.43 28.90
C GLY A 15 -11.07 -4.35 28.30
N GLN A 16 -11.74 -4.65 27.18
CA GLN A 16 -12.74 -3.73 26.61
C GLN A 16 -13.94 -3.56 27.56
N ARG A 17 -14.41 -4.64 28.19
CA ARG A 17 -15.52 -4.58 29.15
C ARG A 17 -15.17 -3.80 30.42
N ALA A 18 -13.94 -3.95 30.92
CA ALA A 18 -13.43 -3.20 32.06
C ALA A 18 -13.29 -1.71 31.72
N ALA A 19 -12.72 -1.39 30.56
CA ALA A 19 -12.57 -0.02 30.10
C ALA A 19 -13.91 0.66 29.81
N ARG A 20 -14.94 -0.08 29.38
CA ARG A 20 -16.29 0.47 29.13
C ARG A 20 -16.90 1.10 30.38
N LYS A 21 -16.58 0.59 31.56
CA LYS A 21 -17.06 1.14 32.84
C LYS A 21 -16.51 2.54 33.13
N LEU A 22 -15.37 2.91 32.56
CA LEU A 22 -14.75 4.22 32.71
C LEU A 22 -15.34 5.27 31.78
N PHE A 23 -16.10 4.85 30.75
CA PHE A 23 -16.68 5.73 29.74
C PHE A 23 -18.17 5.40 29.51
N PRO A 24 -19.03 5.53 30.54
CA PRO A 24 -20.45 5.16 30.44
C PRO A 24 -21.20 6.03 29.42
N ASP A 25 -20.85 7.32 29.32
CA ASP A 25 -21.58 8.31 28.52
C ASP A 25 -21.21 8.30 27.02
N VAL A 26 -20.21 7.52 26.63
CA VAL A 26 -19.78 7.45 25.23
C VAL A 26 -20.76 6.58 24.45
N ALA A 27 -21.32 7.14 23.36
CA ALA A 27 -22.23 6.42 22.48
C ALA A 27 -21.58 5.16 21.87
N LYS A 28 -22.38 4.10 21.70
CA LYS A 28 -21.91 2.79 21.20
C LYS A 28 -21.10 2.86 19.89
N PRO A 29 -21.50 3.65 18.86
CA PRO A 29 -20.73 3.72 17.61
C PRO A 29 -19.31 4.27 17.81
N THR A 30 -19.16 5.29 18.67
CA THR A 30 -17.88 5.90 19.01
C THR A 30 -17.01 4.93 19.80
N TRP A 31 -17.61 4.22 20.75
CA TRP A 31 -16.95 3.18 21.53
C TRP A 31 -16.39 2.04 20.65
N ASP A 32 -17.19 1.56 19.71
CA ASP A 32 -16.79 0.49 18.77
C ASP A 32 -15.66 0.96 17.83
N GLY A 33 -15.66 2.25 17.46
CA GLY A 33 -14.57 2.87 16.71
C GLY A 33 -13.25 2.88 17.49
N TRP A 34 -13.29 3.26 18.77
CA TRP A 34 -12.09 3.25 19.64
C TRP A 34 -11.56 1.84 19.88
N CYS A 35 -12.44 0.86 20.07
CA CYS A 35 -12.04 -0.54 20.22
C CYS A 35 -11.35 -1.10 18.96
N ARG A 36 -11.77 -0.67 17.76
CA ARG A 36 -11.11 -1.03 16.49
C ARG A 36 -9.71 -0.42 16.39
N LEU A 37 -9.56 0.86 16.73
CA LEU A 37 -8.25 1.54 16.72
C LEU A 37 -7.24 0.86 17.65
N VAL A 38 -7.69 0.41 18.83
CA VAL A 38 -6.83 -0.34 19.77
C VAL A 38 -6.40 -1.70 19.22
N ARG A 39 -7.22 -2.37 18.40
CA ARG A 39 -6.86 -3.63 17.74
C ARG A 39 -5.86 -3.43 16.61
N LEU A 40 -5.99 -2.34 15.85
CA LEU A 40 -5.10 -2.00 14.74
C LEU A 40 -3.68 -1.64 15.22
N ASP A 41 -3.55 -1.08 16.43
CA ASP A 41 -2.24 -0.70 17.01
C ASP A 41 -1.56 -1.80 17.85
N ALA A 42 -2.22 -2.94 18.11
CA ALA A 42 -1.72 -4.00 19.00
C ALA A 42 -0.96 -5.13 18.28
N GLY A 43 -0.86 -5.09 16.94
CA GLY A 43 0.01 -5.98 16.19
C GLY A 43 1.45 -5.45 16.11
N PRO A 44 2.46 -6.30 15.90
CA PRO A 44 3.75 -5.81 15.42
C PRO A 44 3.50 -4.99 14.15
N ARG A 45 4.25 -3.91 13.92
CA ARG A 45 4.16 -3.11 12.67
C ARG A 45 4.68 -3.85 11.43
N GLY A 46 4.61 -5.18 11.43
CA GLY A 46 4.77 -6.05 10.27
C GLY A 46 3.41 -6.70 10.02
N ASP A 47 3.03 -6.76 8.75
CA ASP A 47 1.81 -7.36 8.24
C ASP A 47 0.52 -6.54 8.47
N LEU A 48 0.30 -5.63 7.50
CA LEU A 48 -1.03 -5.40 6.95
C LEU A 48 -1.53 -6.71 6.30
N ALA A 49 -1.70 -7.77 7.10
CA ALA A 49 -2.46 -8.93 6.71
C ALA A 49 -3.91 -8.46 6.53
N GLU A 50 -4.37 -8.60 5.29
CA GLU A 50 -5.74 -8.66 4.83
C GLU A 50 -6.78 -8.51 5.94
N THR A 51 -7.58 -7.46 5.81
CA THR A 51 -8.93 -7.48 6.39
C THR A 51 -9.73 -8.53 5.63
N ALA A 52 -9.48 -9.81 5.93
CA ALA A 52 -10.34 -10.90 5.59
C ALA A 52 -11.66 -10.63 6.32
N PHE A 53 -12.58 -10.01 5.58
CA PHE A 53 -13.99 -10.07 5.90
C PHE A 53 -14.32 -11.56 6.00
N ALA A 54 -14.53 -12.06 7.20
CA ALA A 54 -15.08 -13.39 7.42
C ALA A 54 -16.45 -13.41 6.73
N SER A 55 -16.43 -13.83 5.46
CA SER A 55 -17.62 -14.13 4.69
C SER A 55 -18.29 -15.29 5.42
N ALA A 56 -19.44 -15.00 6.03
CA ALA A 56 -20.29 -16.03 6.58
C ALA A 56 -20.56 -17.05 5.46
N ALA A 57 -20.09 -18.28 5.68
CA ALA A 57 -20.36 -19.41 4.82
C ALA A 57 -21.88 -19.58 4.71
N GLY A 58 -22.45 -19.09 3.62
CA GLY A 58 -23.84 -19.24 3.24
C GLY A 58 -23.89 -19.55 1.75
N ALA A 59 -24.07 -20.83 1.45
CA ALA A 59 -24.26 -21.43 0.12
C ALA A 59 -23.18 -21.08 -0.92
N GLY A 60 -22.30 -22.05 -1.18
CA GLY A 60 -21.27 -21.97 -2.21
C GLY A 60 -21.86 -21.66 -3.59
N ILE A 61 -21.53 -20.47 -4.10
CA ILE A 61 -21.58 -20.18 -5.53
C ILE A 61 -20.37 -20.90 -6.11
N PRO A 62 -20.53 -21.86 -7.05
CA PRO A 62 -19.38 -22.48 -7.70
C PRO A 62 -18.58 -21.40 -8.41
N ALA A 63 -17.32 -21.22 -8.02
CA ALA A 63 -16.40 -20.36 -8.73
C ALA A 63 -16.22 -20.94 -10.14
N HIS A 64 -16.80 -20.28 -11.14
CA HIS A 64 -16.61 -20.63 -12.55
C HIS A 64 -15.23 -20.21 -13.08
N THR A 65 -14.42 -19.53 -12.27
CA THR A 65 -13.06 -19.14 -12.64
C THR A 65 -12.11 -20.29 -12.33
N PRO A 66 -11.45 -20.90 -13.35
CA PRO A 66 -10.44 -21.91 -13.09
C PRO A 66 -9.36 -21.30 -12.18
N SER A 67 -8.94 -22.05 -11.15
CA SER A 67 -7.82 -21.66 -10.30
C SER A 67 -6.56 -21.64 -11.15
N ILE A 68 -6.19 -20.47 -11.65
CA ILE A 68 -4.94 -20.29 -12.36
C ILE A 68 -3.83 -20.51 -11.33
N PRO A 69 -2.92 -21.49 -11.52
CA PRO A 69 -1.79 -21.66 -10.62
C PRO A 69 -1.05 -20.32 -10.53
N LEU A 70 -0.63 -19.92 -9.32
CA LEU A 70 0.11 -18.68 -9.07
C LEU A 70 1.29 -18.58 -10.05
N VAL A 71 1.07 -17.93 -11.19
CA VAL A 71 2.14 -17.52 -12.09
C VAL A 71 2.94 -16.52 -11.28
N ALA A 72 4.24 -16.78 -11.12
CA ALA A 72 5.14 -15.91 -10.39
C ALA A 72 4.78 -14.45 -10.67
N MET A 73 4.53 -13.66 -9.61
CA MET A 73 4.10 -12.25 -9.63
C MET A 73 5.12 -11.30 -10.32
N ARG A 74 5.96 -11.78 -11.24
CA ARG A 74 6.95 -11.02 -11.99
C ARG A 74 6.53 -10.71 -13.43
N SER A 75 5.39 -11.22 -13.92
CA SER A 75 5.01 -11.04 -15.34
C SER A 75 4.13 -9.82 -15.64
N PHE A 76 3.47 -9.22 -14.66
CA PHE A 76 2.57 -8.07 -14.87
C PHE A 76 3.21 -6.77 -14.39
N GLY A 77 3.46 -5.86 -15.33
CA GLY A 77 3.86 -4.47 -15.04
C GLY A 77 2.80 -3.74 -14.22
N PHE A 78 3.21 -2.67 -13.51
CA PHE A 78 2.32 -1.90 -12.64
C PHE A 78 1.03 -1.46 -13.35
N ASP A 79 1.17 -0.88 -14.54
CA ASP A 79 0.04 -0.39 -15.34
C ASP A 79 -0.96 -1.49 -15.67
N GLN A 80 -0.47 -2.69 -15.99
CA GLN A 80 -1.33 -3.82 -16.32
C GLN A 80 -2.13 -4.29 -15.09
N ARG A 81 -1.52 -4.25 -13.90
CA ARG A 81 -2.23 -4.60 -12.66
C ARG A 81 -3.29 -3.57 -12.32
N ILE A 82 -2.98 -2.28 -12.45
CA ILE A 82 -3.96 -1.22 -12.26
C ILE A 82 -5.12 -1.37 -13.25
N ALA A 83 -4.82 -1.60 -14.52
CA ALA A 83 -5.84 -1.83 -15.54
C ALA A 83 -6.75 -3.02 -15.21
N MET A 84 -6.19 -4.13 -14.68
CA MET A 84 -6.99 -5.27 -14.22
C MET A 84 -7.88 -4.92 -13.02
N MET A 85 -7.37 -4.15 -12.05
CA MET A 85 -8.15 -3.73 -10.88
C MET A 85 -9.27 -2.77 -11.28
N ASP A 86 -9.00 -1.82 -12.18
CA ASP A 86 -9.99 -0.89 -12.71
C ASP A 86 -11.07 -1.60 -13.51
N ALA A 87 -10.68 -2.58 -14.36
CA ALA A 87 -11.63 -3.43 -15.08
C ALA A 87 -12.54 -4.22 -14.12
N GLY A 88 -11.97 -4.77 -13.04
CA GLY A 88 -12.73 -5.44 -11.99
C GLY A 88 -13.71 -4.50 -11.29
N ALA A 89 -13.27 -3.29 -10.93
CA ALA A 89 -14.10 -2.28 -10.29
C ALA A 89 -15.23 -1.78 -11.22
N ALA A 90 -14.94 -1.59 -12.51
CA ALA A 90 -15.93 -1.24 -13.53
C ALA A 90 -16.98 -2.34 -13.71
N ALA A 91 -16.56 -3.61 -13.74
CA ALA A 91 -17.50 -4.73 -13.80
C ALA A 91 -18.44 -4.78 -12.58
N LEU A 92 -17.92 -4.51 -11.37
CA LEU A 92 -18.76 -4.39 -10.17
C LEU A 92 -19.73 -3.21 -10.25
N PHE A 93 -19.27 -2.08 -10.79
CA PHE A 93 -20.10 -0.89 -10.98
C PHE A 93 -21.27 -1.16 -11.93
N ASP A 94 -20.99 -1.80 -13.06
CA ASP A 94 -22.01 -2.13 -14.06
C ASP A 94 -22.97 -3.23 -13.57
N ALA A 95 -22.48 -4.20 -12.78
CA ALA A 95 -23.36 -5.16 -12.12
C ALA A 95 -24.30 -4.50 -11.10
N ALA A 96 -23.79 -3.51 -10.34
CA ALA A 96 -24.56 -2.80 -9.33
C ALA A 96 -25.57 -1.80 -9.92
N TRP A 97 -25.21 -1.16 -11.04
CA TRP A 97 -25.97 -0.10 -11.68
C TRP A 97 -25.97 -0.24 -13.21
N PRO A 98 -26.64 -1.26 -13.75
CA PRO A 98 -26.51 -1.63 -15.16
C PRO A 98 -27.04 -0.56 -16.11
N VAL A 99 -26.43 -0.52 -17.29
CA VAL A 99 -26.90 0.25 -18.44
C VAL A 99 -27.97 -0.55 -19.17
N ASP A 100 -29.11 0.08 -19.45
CA ASP A 100 -30.14 -0.49 -20.30
C ASP A 100 -29.65 -0.53 -21.75
N PRO A 101 -29.55 -1.71 -22.40
CA PRO A 101 -29.02 -1.84 -23.75
C PRO A 101 -29.87 -1.14 -24.81
N ALA A 102 -31.18 -0.95 -24.58
CA ALA A 102 -32.06 -0.32 -25.56
C ALA A 102 -31.92 1.21 -25.58
N THR A 103 -31.64 1.81 -24.43
CA THR A 103 -31.62 3.28 -24.26
C THR A 103 -30.22 3.84 -23.99
N GLY A 104 -29.24 2.99 -23.65
CA GLY A 104 -27.90 3.39 -23.24
C GLY A 104 -27.86 4.14 -21.90
N ARG A 105 -29.01 4.25 -21.20
CA ARG A 105 -29.11 4.96 -19.91
C ARG A 105 -28.95 3.99 -18.76
N ARG A 106 -28.36 4.44 -17.65
CA ARG A 106 -28.34 3.63 -16.43
C ARG A 106 -29.74 3.54 -15.83
N SER A 107 -30.15 2.33 -15.48
CA SER A 107 -31.46 2.08 -14.85
C SER A 107 -31.45 2.49 -13.37
N ARG A 108 -32.45 2.08 -12.58
CA ARG A 108 -32.34 2.17 -11.12
C ARG A 108 -31.17 1.32 -10.62
N VAL A 109 -30.48 1.79 -9.57
CA VAL A 109 -29.44 1.01 -8.86
C VAL A 109 -30.06 -0.30 -8.36
N LYS A 110 -29.49 -1.45 -8.76
CA LYS A 110 -29.99 -2.78 -8.37
C LYS A 110 -29.41 -3.22 -7.03
N ASN A 111 -28.14 -2.92 -6.78
CA ASN A 111 -27.47 -3.28 -5.53
C ASN A 111 -26.63 -2.08 -5.00
N PRO A 112 -27.19 -1.27 -4.08
CA PRO A 112 -26.50 -0.11 -3.52
C PRO A 112 -25.22 -0.46 -2.76
N MET A 113 -25.17 -1.63 -2.12
CA MET A 113 -23.98 -2.08 -1.39
C MET A 113 -22.86 -2.43 -2.35
N LEU A 114 -23.17 -3.15 -3.44
CA LEU A 114 -22.19 -3.46 -4.47
C LEU A 114 -21.66 -2.19 -5.15
N LEU A 115 -22.53 -1.21 -5.40
CA LEU A 115 -22.13 0.09 -5.94
C LEU A 115 -21.13 0.80 -5.02
N LYS A 116 -21.38 0.79 -3.70
CA LYS A 116 -20.46 1.34 -2.71
C LYS A 116 -19.09 0.65 -2.75
N TYR A 117 -19.05 -0.67 -2.88
CA TYR A 117 -17.79 -1.41 -3.00
C TYR A 117 -17.06 -1.11 -4.30
N ALA A 118 -17.77 -1.01 -5.43
CA ALA A 118 -17.19 -0.64 -6.71
C ALA A 118 -16.53 0.75 -6.65
N MET A 119 -17.24 1.74 -6.09
CA MET A 119 -16.69 3.09 -5.91
C MET A 119 -15.49 3.11 -4.96
N ALA A 120 -15.52 2.33 -3.87
CA ALA A 120 -14.39 2.21 -2.97
C ALA A 120 -13.17 1.58 -3.67
N ALA A 121 -13.38 0.55 -4.49
CA ALA A 121 -12.32 -0.08 -5.27
C ALA A 121 -11.69 0.90 -6.27
N MET A 122 -12.49 1.67 -7.00
CA MET A 122 -12.00 2.73 -7.91
C MET A 122 -11.21 3.82 -7.17
N ALA A 123 -11.65 4.21 -5.97
CA ALA A 123 -10.93 5.18 -5.15
C ALA A 123 -9.59 4.62 -4.67
N SER A 124 -9.54 3.34 -4.29
CA SER A 124 -8.31 2.65 -3.91
C SER A 124 -7.33 2.54 -5.06
N THR A 125 -7.77 2.14 -6.27
CA THR A 125 -6.88 2.08 -7.45
C THR A 125 -6.33 3.45 -7.81
N SER A 126 -7.19 4.48 -7.83
CA SER A 126 -6.77 5.87 -8.07
C SER A 126 -5.72 6.35 -7.06
N ALA A 127 -5.90 6.04 -5.77
CA ALA A 127 -4.93 6.41 -4.74
C ALA A 127 -3.57 5.71 -4.93
N VAL A 128 -3.56 4.46 -5.40
CA VAL A 128 -2.32 3.73 -5.70
C VAL A 128 -1.61 4.35 -6.90
N VAL A 129 -2.34 4.72 -7.96
CA VAL A 129 -1.79 5.42 -9.13
C VAL A 129 -1.16 6.74 -8.72
N VAL A 130 -1.85 7.57 -7.93
CA VAL A 130 -1.32 8.86 -7.47
C VAL A 130 -0.01 8.67 -6.71
N ARG A 131 0.06 7.70 -5.79
CA ARG A 131 1.29 7.43 -5.03
C ARG A 131 2.44 6.95 -5.93
N TYR A 132 2.12 6.16 -6.95
CA TYR A 132 3.12 5.71 -7.92
C TYR A 132 3.67 6.88 -8.74
N GLU A 133 2.79 7.75 -9.25
CA GLU A 133 3.19 8.95 -9.98
C GLU A 133 4.00 9.92 -9.10
N GLU A 134 3.57 10.14 -7.84
CA GLU A 134 4.33 10.93 -6.88
C GLU A 134 5.72 10.35 -6.62
N ALA A 135 5.83 9.02 -6.50
CA ALA A 135 7.11 8.35 -6.32
C ALA A 135 8.00 8.46 -7.56
N ALA A 136 7.44 8.29 -8.76
CA ALA A 136 8.14 8.44 -10.03
C ALA A 136 8.67 9.87 -10.19
N TRP A 137 7.82 10.88 -9.93
CA TRP A 137 8.17 12.29 -9.99
C TRP A 137 9.25 12.66 -8.96
N ASN A 138 9.13 12.20 -7.71
CA ASN A 138 10.15 12.43 -6.70
C ASN A 138 11.49 11.80 -7.09
N THR A 139 11.47 10.61 -7.69
CA THR A 139 12.68 9.94 -8.17
C THR A 139 13.36 10.75 -9.28
N GLU A 140 12.59 11.25 -10.24
CA GLU A 140 13.09 12.11 -11.31
C GLU A 140 13.70 13.41 -10.75
N ARG A 141 13.01 14.09 -9.84
CA ARG A 141 13.52 15.31 -9.20
C ARG A 141 14.83 15.11 -8.46
N VAL A 142 14.94 14.02 -7.70
CA VAL A 142 16.17 13.68 -6.99
C VAL A 142 17.29 13.39 -7.97
N ARG A 143 17.00 12.67 -9.06
CA ARG A 143 17.96 12.41 -10.13
C ARG A 143 18.46 13.71 -10.75
N ASP A 144 17.56 14.63 -11.11
CA ASP A 144 17.91 15.92 -11.70
C ASP A 144 18.76 16.76 -10.75
N GLN A 145 18.39 16.78 -9.45
CA GLN A 145 19.17 17.47 -8.43
C GLN A 145 20.59 16.90 -8.32
N TYR A 146 20.77 15.58 -8.33
CA TYR A 146 22.10 14.98 -8.28
C TYR A 146 22.91 15.23 -9.55
N GLN A 147 22.26 15.25 -10.72
CA GLN A 147 22.90 15.64 -11.98
C GLN A 147 23.41 17.08 -11.93
N GLU A 148 22.59 17.99 -11.41
CA GLU A 148 22.96 19.40 -11.26
C GLU A 148 24.12 19.58 -10.28
N ILE A 149 24.08 18.91 -9.12
CA ILE A 149 25.20 18.91 -8.16
C ILE A 149 26.47 18.39 -8.82
N GLY A 150 26.39 17.29 -9.56
CA GLY A 150 27.52 16.71 -10.28
C GLY A 150 28.09 17.68 -11.32
N ARG A 151 27.23 18.39 -12.05
CA ARG A 151 27.63 19.42 -13.02
C ARG A 151 28.37 20.57 -12.34
N VAL A 152 27.78 21.17 -11.30
CA VAL A 152 28.39 22.30 -10.57
C VAL A 152 29.74 21.91 -9.97
N LEU A 153 29.85 20.72 -9.36
CA LEU A 153 31.14 20.22 -8.86
C LEU A 153 32.17 20.03 -9.98
N GLY A 154 31.73 19.53 -11.14
CA GLY A 154 32.57 19.38 -12.32
C GLY A 154 33.10 20.72 -12.83
N ASP A 155 32.23 21.72 -12.93
CA ASP A 155 32.58 23.07 -13.40
C ASP A 155 33.59 23.73 -12.45
N VAL A 156 33.34 23.68 -11.13
CA VAL A 156 34.27 24.24 -10.13
C VAL A 156 35.63 23.55 -10.17
N LEU A 157 35.67 22.22 -10.33
CA LEU A 157 36.93 21.48 -10.43
C LEU A 157 37.68 21.76 -11.73
N ALA A 158 36.94 21.95 -12.83
CA ALA A 158 37.53 22.32 -14.11
C ALA A 158 38.15 23.73 -14.05
N GLU A 159 37.45 24.69 -13.44
CA GLU A 159 37.94 26.06 -13.23
C GLU A 159 39.17 26.12 -12.31
N ALA A 160 39.22 25.26 -11.29
CA ALA A 160 40.35 25.20 -10.36
C ALA A 160 41.62 24.53 -10.94
N GLU A 161 41.50 23.84 -12.08
CA GLU A 161 42.56 23.04 -12.73
C GLU A 161 43.23 21.98 -11.81
N ASP A 162 42.66 21.68 -10.64
CA ASP A 162 43.21 20.75 -9.65
C ASP A 162 42.77 19.30 -9.95
N LYS A 163 43.59 18.63 -10.77
CA LYS A 163 43.37 17.23 -11.16
C LYS A 163 43.50 16.25 -9.98
N GLU A 164 44.28 16.57 -8.96
CA GLU A 164 44.46 15.70 -7.80
C GLU A 164 43.21 15.70 -6.92
N LEU A 165 42.64 16.88 -6.67
CA LEU A 165 41.37 17.03 -5.97
C LEU A 165 40.23 16.35 -6.73
N ALA A 166 40.15 16.53 -8.05
CA ALA A 166 39.15 15.86 -8.88
C ALA A 166 39.26 14.34 -8.80
N GLY A 167 40.47 13.79 -8.88
CA GLY A 167 40.73 12.35 -8.73
C GLY A 167 40.29 11.81 -7.37
N ARG A 168 40.60 12.53 -6.28
CA ARG A 168 40.18 12.17 -4.92
C ARG A 168 38.66 12.19 -4.75
N LEU A 169 37.99 13.21 -5.29
CA LEU A 169 36.52 13.31 -5.25
C LEU A 169 35.87 12.12 -5.98
N ILE A 170 36.32 11.81 -7.21
CA ILE A 170 35.80 10.70 -8.00
C ILE A 170 36.00 9.36 -7.26
N ALA A 171 37.17 9.15 -6.66
CA ALA A 171 37.43 7.95 -5.85
C ALA A 171 36.45 7.83 -4.67
N LYS A 172 36.20 8.93 -3.95
CA LYS A 172 35.23 8.95 -2.84
C LYS A 172 33.78 8.76 -3.29
N LEU A 173 33.39 9.27 -4.45
CA LEU A 173 32.07 9.01 -5.01
C LEU A 173 31.90 7.54 -5.40
N ARG A 174 32.94 6.89 -5.96
CA ARG A 174 32.91 5.44 -6.25
C ARG A 174 32.80 4.61 -4.98
N GLU A 175 33.59 4.91 -3.95
CA GLU A 175 33.48 4.24 -2.64
C GLU A 175 32.08 4.40 -2.02
N ALA A 176 31.43 5.55 -2.22
CA ALA A 176 30.06 5.78 -1.76
C ALA A 176 29.03 4.95 -2.55
N ASP A 177 29.15 4.90 -3.89
CA ASP A 177 28.30 4.07 -4.76
C ASP A 177 28.44 2.58 -4.44
N GLU A 178 29.66 2.08 -4.23
CA GLU A 178 29.89 0.69 -3.84
C GLU A 178 29.25 0.34 -2.49
N ARG A 179 29.38 1.22 -1.48
CA ARG A 179 28.70 1.04 -0.19
C ARG A 179 27.19 1.01 -0.34
N PHE A 180 26.65 1.86 -1.20
CA PHE A 180 25.21 1.91 -1.48
C PHE A 180 24.73 0.61 -2.15
N ARG A 181 25.38 0.17 -3.23
CA ARG A 181 25.04 -1.09 -3.93
C ARG A 181 25.16 -2.31 -3.03
N ASN A 182 26.18 -2.35 -2.18
CA ASN A 182 26.34 -3.43 -1.21
C ASN A 182 25.17 -3.45 -0.22
N ARG A 183 24.76 -2.28 0.31
CA ARG A 183 23.61 -2.16 1.20
C ARG A 183 22.32 -2.65 0.53
N GLU A 184 22.09 -2.29 -0.74
CA GLU A 184 20.93 -2.79 -1.49
C GLU A 184 20.96 -4.32 -1.61
N ARG A 185 22.08 -4.91 -2.01
CA ARG A 185 22.23 -6.38 -2.07
C ARG A 185 21.93 -7.04 -0.73
N TYR A 186 22.39 -6.47 0.38
CA TYR A 186 22.10 -7.00 1.72
C TYR A 186 20.62 -6.91 2.09
N MET A 187 19.92 -5.85 1.65
CA MET A 187 18.48 -5.73 1.91
C MET A 187 17.68 -6.77 1.12
N PHE A 188 18.04 -7.02 -0.16
CA PHE A 188 17.37 -8.03 -0.98
C PHE A 188 17.63 -9.48 -0.52
N ASN A 189 18.86 -9.80 -0.11
CA ASN A 189 19.20 -11.16 0.34
C ASN A 189 18.60 -11.50 1.71
N ARG A 190 18.40 -10.50 2.58
CA ARG A 190 17.77 -10.69 3.90
C ARG A 190 16.29 -11.07 3.77
N THR A 191 15.57 -10.43 2.86
CA THR A 191 14.17 -10.76 2.59
C THR A 191 13.98 -12.19 2.08
N GLU A 192 14.91 -12.73 1.27
CA GLU A 192 14.81 -14.11 0.76
C GLU A 192 15.13 -15.19 1.82
N THR A 193 15.87 -14.85 2.88
CA THR A 193 16.23 -15.81 3.94
C THR A 193 15.24 -15.82 5.11
N GLU A 194 14.50 -14.72 5.33
CA GLU A 194 13.41 -14.66 6.31
C GLU A 194 12.13 -15.36 5.79
N ASP A 195 11.89 -15.40 4.48
CA ASP A 195 10.73 -16.09 3.87
C ASP A 195 10.90 -17.61 3.68
N ALA A 196 12.10 -18.15 3.96
CA ALA A 196 12.44 -19.57 3.77
C ALA A 196 12.39 -20.41 5.07
N ASN A 197 12.09 -19.80 6.22
CA ASN A 197 11.95 -20.45 7.53
C ASN A 197 10.53 -20.29 8.09
#